data_AF-A0A538JIQ6-F1
#
_entry.id   AF-A0A538JIQ6-F1
#
_cell.length_a   1.000
_cell.length_b   1.000
_cell.length_c   1.000
_cell.angle_alpha   90.00
_cell.angle_beta   90.00
_cell.angle_gamma   90.00
#
_symmetry.space_group_name_H-M   'P 1'
#
loop_
_entity.id
_entity.type
_entity.pdbx_description
1 polymer ?
#
loop_
_entity_poly.entity_id
_entity_poly.type
_entity_poly.pdbx_seq_one_letter_code
_entity_poly.pdbx_strand_id
1 'polypeptide(L)'
;MRYVEQYLHVDDPAPFYFGLAVAVSAALEGQPLWGMLVGPPAGGKTEVLKLLGPVANAALDDVTAPGLLSWSDMSRGRPVGVLMRIPNPAFVTISDFSTVLASSQRGLRDQLFALLRVVFDGKVTRSLGNADKMLTWEGRVTLLAACTPAIDNYSSHSDALGPRWVFLRIRARDQAAQRAVLRKARGNTTAGRAKSQALARQLVRLAVARLSSIELSPEFHDAIDNLSLVTCSGRATVPRESSWRREIDGVVDKEEPPRVAKQLTILALCCCAIGLTEHEALSLCRRVALDSAPALRGRAVLMLAELGSFTAAEMARAVGCSPKTAARVLEDLAFIGIATQADSSASRWDAPSDSVAHAKPFTLTHEGQMLRSSLLDDHVLGRAVDAGQAMDEVLVEHPPPPNRGSSADTNASAVADTSSTARAGAMSDAADRMLGLLRAVTTAAWYEPPGQPGSSLMLRPTGTGIERWRPPPSRAQPGDGAARD
;
A
#
# COMPACT_ATOMS: atom_id res chain seq x y z
N MET A 1 15.27 -2.55 -8.01
CA MET A 1 14.80 -3.93 -7.70
C MET A 1 15.89 -5.01 -7.81
N ARG A 2 16.70 -5.04 -8.87
CA ARG A 2 17.80 -6.02 -9.07
C ARG A 2 18.64 -6.35 -7.82
N TYR A 3 19.05 -5.36 -7.03
CA TYR A 3 19.84 -5.59 -5.80
C TYR A 3 19.03 -6.18 -4.65
N VAL A 4 17.74 -5.83 -4.54
CA VAL A 4 16.83 -6.45 -3.55
C VAL A 4 16.69 -7.93 -3.85
N GLU A 5 16.55 -8.29 -5.13
CA GLU A 5 16.43 -9.67 -5.59
C GLU A 5 17.69 -10.52 -5.35
N GLN A 6 18.83 -9.92 -5.02
CA GLN A 6 20.04 -10.64 -4.65
C GLN A 6 19.94 -11.30 -3.27
N TYR A 7 19.13 -10.75 -2.35
CA TYR A 7 18.99 -11.25 -0.97
C TYR A 7 17.55 -11.57 -0.57
N LEU A 8 16.55 -11.11 -1.32
CA LEU A 8 15.14 -11.34 -1.04
C LEU A 8 14.43 -11.85 -2.29
N HIS A 9 13.57 -12.86 -2.14
CA HIS A 9 12.68 -13.25 -3.22
C HIS A 9 11.49 -12.27 -3.27
N VAL A 10 11.31 -11.61 -4.42
CA VAL A 10 10.27 -10.60 -4.63
C VAL A 10 9.31 -11.10 -5.71
N ASP A 11 8.13 -11.52 -5.30
CA ASP A 11 7.02 -11.88 -6.22
C ASP A 11 6.29 -10.63 -6.71
N ASP A 12 6.26 -9.61 -5.85
CA ASP A 12 5.43 -8.42 -5.96
C ASP A 12 6.25 -7.21 -5.50
N PRO A 13 6.61 -6.29 -6.42
CA PRO A 13 7.42 -5.13 -6.09
C PRO A 13 6.61 -3.99 -5.46
N ALA A 14 5.27 -4.05 -5.47
CA ALA A 14 4.41 -2.96 -5.00
C ALA A 14 4.69 -2.50 -3.55
N PRO A 15 4.99 -3.38 -2.57
CA PRO A 15 5.37 -2.94 -1.23
C PRO A 15 6.60 -2.03 -1.21
N PHE A 16 7.57 -2.25 -2.11
CA PHE A 16 8.77 -1.42 -2.21
C PHE A 16 8.46 -0.06 -2.82
N TYR A 17 7.69 -0.01 -3.90
CA TYR A 17 7.27 1.26 -4.51
C TYR A 17 6.41 2.08 -3.56
N PHE A 18 5.49 1.45 -2.84
CA PHE A 18 4.70 2.11 -1.81
C PHE A 18 5.56 2.68 -0.68
N GLY A 19 6.50 1.89 -0.15
CA GLY A 19 7.41 2.38 0.89
C GLY A 19 8.27 3.56 0.44
N LEU A 20 8.82 3.49 -0.78
CA LEU A 20 9.61 4.58 -1.38
C LEU A 20 8.76 5.84 -1.59
N ALA A 21 7.55 5.70 -2.14
CA ALA A 21 6.63 6.82 -2.37
C ALA A 21 6.21 7.50 -1.05
N VAL A 22 5.90 6.71 -0.01
CA VAL A 22 5.64 7.25 1.34
C VAL A 22 6.85 8.00 1.87
N ALA A 23 8.07 7.47 1.72
CA ALA A 23 9.29 8.17 2.16
C ALA A 23 9.51 9.50 1.41
N VAL A 24 9.27 9.54 0.09
CA VAL A 24 9.36 10.77 -0.72
C VAL A 24 8.35 11.82 -0.27
N SER A 25 7.13 11.39 0.08
CA SER A 25 6.07 12.30 0.55
C SER A 25 6.42 13.08 1.82
N ALA A 26 7.45 12.65 2.57
CA ALA A 26 7.92 13.36 3.74
C ALA A 26 8.46 14.76 3.44
N ALA A 27 8.91 15.01 2.20
CA ALA A 27 9.38 16.32 1.75
C ALA A 27 8.27 17.27 1.29
N LEU A 28 7.05 16.78 1.10
CA LEU A 28 5.91 17.61 0.69
C LEU A 28 5.35 18.45 1.85
N GLU A 29 4.68 19.54 1.51
CA GLU A 29 3.94 20.37 2.45
C GLU A 29 2.48 19.86 2.65
N GLY A 30 1.80 20.44 3.63
CA GLY A 30 0.42 20.07 3.97
C GLY A 30 0.30 18.74 4.73
N GLN A 31 -0.83 18.05 4.56
CA GLN A 31 -1.10 16.81 5.28
C GLN A 31 -0.10 15.70 4.93
N PRO A 32 0.36 14.89 5.91
CA PRO A 32 1.27 13.79 5.65
C PRO A 32 0.57 12.60 4.99
N LEU A 33 1.33 11.75 4.30
CA LEU A 33 0.87 10.45 3.85
C LEU A 33 1.27 9.39 4.88
N TRP A 34 0.29 8.74 5.50
CA TRP A 34 0.55 7.65 6.44
C TRP A 34 0.27 6.32 5.78
N GLY A 35 1.32 5.51 5.59
CA GLY A 35 1.24 4.21 4.95
C GLY A 35 1.34 3.06 5.94
N MET A 36 0.57 1.99 5.72
CA MET A 36 0.70 0.74 6.49
C MET A 36 0.87 -0.46 5.56
N LEU A 37 1.96 -1.19 5.74
CA LEU A 37 2.18 -2.50 5.14
C LEU A 37 1.46 -3.54 6.00
N VAL A 38 0.42 -4.17 5.47
CA VAL A 38 -0.39 -5.17 6.17
C VAL A 38 -0.11 -6.55 5.59
N GLY A 39 0.15 -7.55 6.41
CA GLY A 39 0.39 -8.90 5.89
C GLY A 39 0.77 -9.89 6.96
N PRO A 40 0.84 -11.19 6.64
CA PRO A 40 1.18 -12.22 7.61
C PRO A 40 2.57 -11.98 8.23
N PRO A 41 2.82 -12.47 9.45
CA PRO A 41 4.16 -12.56 10.01
C PRO A 41 5.14 -13.18 9.01
N ALA A 42 6.40 -12.73 9.02
CA ALA A 42 7.44 -13.13 8.06
C ALA A 42 7.11 -12.89 6.56
N GLY A 43 6.06 -12.11 6.23
CA GLY A 43 5.70 -11.77 4.86
C GLY A 43 6.60 -10.74 4.16
N GLY A 44 7.77 -10.39 4.70
CA GLY A 44 8.72 -9.44 4.09
C GLY A 44 8.46 -7.96 4.36
N LYS A 45 7.43 -7.59 5.14
CA LYS A 45 7.11 -6.19 5.51
C LYS A 45 8.32 -5.44 6.05
N THR A 46 9.06 -6.07 6.97
CA THR A 46 10.21 -5.47 7.65
C THR A 46 11.40 -5.27 6.71
N GLU A 47 11.51 -6.01 5.60
CA GLU A 47 12.58 -5.77 4.61
C GLU A 47 12.35 -4.48 3.82
N VAL A 48 11.09 -4.06 3.61
CA VAL A 48 10.76 -2.75 3.05
C VAL A 48 11.17 -1.63 4.01
N LEU A 49 10.87 -1.77 5.30
CA LEU A 49 11.26 -0.78 6.31
C LEU A 49 12.78 -0.69 6.44
N LYS A 50 13.49 -1.83 6.46
CA LYS A 50 14.95 -1.88 6.49
C LYS A 50 15.57 -1.24 5.26
N LEU A 51 14.97 -1.37 4.08
CA LEU A 51 15.44 -0.68 2.87
C LEU A 51 15.49 0.84 3.07
N LEU A 52 14.52 1.38 3.81
CA LEU A 52 14.36 2.82 4.07
C LEU A 52 15.07 3.30 5.34
N GLY A 53 15.79 2.42 6.05
CA GLY A 53 16.50 2.77 7.28
C GLY A 53 17.41 4.01 7.15
N PRO A 54 18.23 4.15 6.09
CA PRO A 54 19.06 5.34 5.89
C PRO A 54 18.30 6.62 5.49
N VAL A 55 16.99 6.51 5.24
CA VAL A 55 16.10 7.62 4.86
C VAL A 55 15.26 8.09 6.05
N ALA A 56 14.85 7.16 6.92
CA ALA A 56 14.05 7.45 8.09
C ALA A 56 14.80 8.32 9.10
N ASN A 57 14.13 9.35 9.63
CA ASN A 57 14.64 10.17 10.73
C ASN A 57 14.56 9.44 12.07
N ALA A 58 13.60 8.52 12.22
CA ALA A 58 13.54 7.60 13.34
C ALA A 58 12.96 6.24 12.90
N ALA A 59 13.47 5.17 13.49
CA ALA A 59 12.93 3.83 13.36
C ALA A 59 12.49 3.35 14.75
N LEU A 60 11.22 3.03 14.89
CA LEU A 60 10.61 2.56 16.12
C LEU A 60 10.21 1.10 15.95
N ASP A 61 10.32 0.31 17.02
CA ASP A 61 9.78 -1.05 17.02
C ASP A 61 8.29 -1.05 17.37
N ASP A 62 7.91 -0.24 18.36
CA ASP A 62 6.53 -0.01 18.78
C ASP A 62 6.29 1.49 19.06
N VAL A 63 5.03 1.83 19.36
CA VAL A 63 4.66 3.20 19.76
C VAL A 63 3.58 3.16 20.83
N THR A 64 3.72 4.00 21.84
CA THR A 64 2.73 4.20 22.92
C THR A 64 2.37 5.67 23.03
N ALA A 65 1.22 6.01 23.61
CA ALA A 65 0.83 7.42 23.76
C ALA A 65 1.89 8.24 24.55
N PRO A 66 2.46 7.74 25.67
CA PRO A 66 3.53 8.45 26.37
C PRO A 66 4.86 8.50 25.59
N GLY A 67 5.18 7.42 24.86
CA GLY A 67 6.36 7.37 23.99
C GLY A 67 6.26 8.32 22.79
N LEU A 68 5.04 8.65 22.35
CA LEU A 68 4.78 9.60 21.29
C LEU A 68 4.97 11.04 21.77
N LEU A 69 4.25 11.43 22.83
CA LEU A 69 4.33 12.77 23.44
C LEU A 69 3.78 12.77 24.88
N SER A 70 4.63 13.12 25.85
CA SER A 70 4.30 13.22 27.28
C SER A 70 5.17 14.25 28.01
N TRP A 71 4.92 14.47 29.29
CA TRP A 71 5.87 15.08 30.22
C TRP A 71 6.78 14.03 30.85
N SER A 72 8.03 14.39 31.16
CA SER A 72 8.94 13.54 31.95
C SER A 72 8.52 13.45 33.42
N ASP A 73 7.92 14.52 33.94
CA ASP A 73 7.32 14.67 35.26
C ASP A 73 6.15 15.66 35.11
N MET A 74 5.00 15.35 35.71
CA MET A 74 3.77 16.15 35.59
C MET A 74 3.88 17.53 36.25
N SER A 75 4.79 17.74 37.20
CA SER A 75 4.88 19.00 37.97
C SER A 75 5.88 20.01 37.42
N ARG A 76 7.09 19.55 37.02
CA ARG A 76 8.20 20.41 36.53
C ARG A 76 8.99 19.76 35.40
N GLY A 77 8.44 18.75 34.74
CA GLY A 77 9.12 18.02 33.70
C GLY A 77 9.35 18.83 32.43
N ARG A 78 10.13 18.27 31.50
CA ARG A 78 10.21 18.76 30.12
C ARG A 78 9.35 17.89 29.20
N PRO A 79 8.90 18.41 28.04
CA PRO A 79 8.27 17.60 27.02
C PRO A 79 9.22 16.46 26.60
N VAL A 80 8.70 15.25 26.51
CA VAL A 80 9.41 14.04 26.06
C VAL A 80 8.57 13.27 25.06
N GLY A 81 9.20 12.31 24.41
CA GLY A 81 8.59 11.48 23.38
C GLY A 81 9.35 11.57 22.07
N VAL A 82 8.98 10.73 21.09
CA VAL A 82 9.62 10.76 19.77
C VAL A 82 9.38 12.09 19.05
N LEU A 83 8.20 12.70 19.20
CA LEU A 83 7.87 13.97 18.53
C LEU A 83 8.76 15.14 18.95
N MET A 84 9.36 15.08 20.15
CA MET A 84 10.29 16.09 20.65
C MET A 84 11.76 15.84 20.23
N ARG A 85 12.04 14.67 19.65
CA ARG A 85 13.42 14.23 19.30
C ARG A 85 13.67 14.19 17.80
N ILE A 86 12.61 14.11 17.00
CA ILE A 86 12.69 14.08 15.53
C ILE A 86 12.71 15.51 14.96
N PRO A 87 13.31 15.70 13.77
CA PRO A 87 13.20 16.97 13.06
C PRO A 87 11.76 17.25 12.62
N ASN A 88 11.52 18.46 12.11
CA ASN A 88 10.26 18.85 11.52
C ASN A 88 10.52 19.49 10.12
N PRO A 89 10.02 18.90 9.02
CA PRO A 89 9.26 17.66 8.93
C PRO A 89 10.11 16.40 9.22
N ALA A 90 9.45 15.27 9.50
CA ALA A 90 10.12 13.98 9.70
C ALA A 90 9.42 12.82 9.00
N PHE A 91 10.23 11.84 8.57
CA PHE A 91 9.82 10.50 8.17
C PHE A 91 10.17 9.48 9.25
N VAL A 92 9.17 8.73 9.73
CA VAL A 92 9.34 7.74 10.79
C VAL A 92 8.79 6.38 10.35
N THR A 93 9.56 5.32 10.59
CA THR A 93 9.14 3.94 10.34
C THR A 93 8.80 3.21 11.63
N ILE A 94 7.75 2.38 11.63
CA ILE A 94 7.35 1.55 12.78
C ILE A 94 7.36 0.07 12.39
N SER A 95 8.21 -0.74 13.04
CA SER A 95 8.51 -2.11 12.63
C SER A 95 7.40 -3.12 13.01
N ASP A 96 6.67 -2.88 14.11
CA ASP A 96 5.49 -3.64 14.46
C ASP A 96 4.41 -2.78 15.17
N PHE A 97 3.45 -2.32 14.39
CA PHE A 97 2.26 -1.64 14.90
C PHE A 97 1.23 -2.61 15.48
N SER A 98 1.40 -3.94 15.30
CA SER A 98 0.47 -4.94 15.85
C SER A 98 0.56 -5.03 17.37
N THR A 99 1.69 -4.65 17.96
CA THR A 99 1.88 -4.56 19.42
C THR A 99 0.85 -3.64 20.07
N VAL A 100 0.57 -2.49 19.44
CA VAL A 100 -0.49 -1.57 19.82
C VAL A 100 -1.83 -2.28 19.84
N LEU A 101 -2.12 -3.07 18.81
CA LEU A 101 -3.38 -3.80 18.64
C LEU A 101 -3.53 -5.01 19.58
N ALA A 102 -2.43 -5.61 20.02
CA ALA A 102 -2.44 -6.80 20.87
C ALA A 102 -2.70 -6.47 22.35
N SER A 103 -2.54 -5.20 22.76
CA SER A 103 -2.84 -4.78 24.13
C SER A 103 -4.26 -5.17 24.51
N SER A 104 -4.50 -5.69 25.72
CA SER A 104 -5.85 -5.95 26.24
C SER A 104 -6.53 -4.67 26.75
N GLN A 105 -5.79 -3.58 26.91
CA GLN A 105 -6.26 -2.31 27.46
C GLN A 105 -6.83 -1.43 26.35
N ARG A 106 -8.13 -1.52 26.10
CA ARG A 106 -8.83 -0.75 25.05
C ARG A 106 -8.55 0.76 25.17
N GLY A 107 -8.68 1.31 26.38
CA GLY A 107 -8.47 2.74 26.62
C GLY A 107 -7.09 3.27 26.22
N LEU A 108 -6.00 2.50 26.40
CA LEU A 108 -4.67 2.94 25.98
C LEU A 108 -4.52 2.99 24.46
N ARG A 109 -5.15 2.06 23.74
CA ARG A 109 -5.15 2.06 22.27
C ARG A 109 -5.94 3.25 21.74
N ASP A 110 -7.12 3.48 22.27
CA ASP A 110 -7.98 4.59 21.87
C ASP A 110 -7.28 5.94 22.11
N GLN A 111 -6.57 6.08 23.24
CA GLN A 111 -5.77 7.25 23.54
C GLN A 111 -4.64 7.48 22.52
N LEU A 112 -3.92 6.41 22.13
CA LEU A 112 -2.87 6.51 21.13
C LEU A 112 -3.43 6.89 19.76
N PHE A 113 -4.50 6.25 19.29
CA PHE A 113 -5.12 6.61 18.01
C PHE A 113 -5.69 8.03 18.02
N ALA A 114 -6.31 8.47 19.12
CA ALA A 114 -6.76 9.85 19.27
C ALA A 114 -5.58 10.84 19.19
N LEU A 115 -4.46 10.54 19.85
CA LEU A 115 -3.26 11.37 19.78
C LEU A 115 -2.67 11.40 18.36
N LEU A 116 -2.56 10.25 17.70
CA LEU A 116 -2.08 10.14 16.33
C LEU A 116 -2.94 10.97 15.36
N ARG A 117 -4.26 11.02 15.53
CA ARG A 117 -5.12 11.86 14.69
C ARG A 117 -4.73 13.33 14.75
N VAL A 118 -4.50 13.84 15.95
CA VAL A 118 -4.10 15.24 16.16
C VAL A 118 -2.67 15.49 15.65
N VAL A 119 -1.78 14.49 15.75
CA VAL A 119 -0.42 14.56 15.15
C VAL A 119 -0.49 14.64 13.62
N PHE A 120 -1.39 13.89 12.98
CA PHE A 120 -1.61 13.97 11.54
C PHE A 120 -2.08 15.36 11.11
N ASP A 121 -2.93 15.99 11.91
CA ASP A 121 -3.46 17.33 11.66
C ASP A 121 -2.39 18.43 11.89
N GLY A 122 -1.26 18.07 12.52
CA GLY A 122 -0.03 18.86 12.56
C GLY A 122 0.15 19.73 13.80
N LYS A 123 -0.83 19.79 14.69
CA LYS A 123 -0.75 20.57 15.93
C LYS A 123 -1.42 19.86 17.09
N VAL A 124 -0.62 19.51 18.10
CA VAL A 124 -1.06 18.86 19.32
C VAL A 124 -1.05 19.87 20.46
N THR A 125 -2.15 19.94 21.21
CA THR A 125 -2.24 20.64 22.49
C THR A 125 -2.95 19.74 23.48
N ARG A 126 -2.30 19.44 24.61
CA ARG A 126 -2.84 18.52 25.63
C ARG A 126 -2.72 19.11 27.02
N SER A 127 -3.80 18.96 27.79
CA SER A 127 -3.76 19.08 29.24
C SER A 127 -3.54 17.69 29.84
N LEU A 128 -2.48 17.52 30.63
CA LEU A 128 -2.12 16.24 31.24
C LEU A 128 -2.06 16.42 32.76
N GLY A 129 -3.02 15.81 33.47
CA GLY A 129 -3.07 15.84 34.94
C GLY A 129 -3.08 17.27 35.51
N ASN A 130 -2.20 17.52 36.48
CA ASN A 130 -2.04 18.82 37.15
C ASN A 130 -0.88 19.65 36.57
N ALA A 131 -0.49 19.42 35.31
CA ALA A 131 0.62 20.15 34.72
C ALA A 131 0.30 21.64 34.60
N ASP A 132 1.19 22.49 35.11
CA ASP A 132 1.06 23.96 35.09
C ASP A 132 1.05 24.56 33.66
N LYS A 133 1.50 23.78 32.66
CA LYS A 133 1.58 24.18 31.26
C LYS A 133 0.97 23.13 30.34
N MET A 134 0.30 23.61 29.29
CA MET A 134 -0.17 22.74 28.21
C MET A 134 1.02 22.13 27.48
N LEU A 135 0.95 20.83 27.20
CA LEU A 135 1.91 20.15 26.35
C LEU A 135 1.56 20.43 24.90
N THR A 136 2.45 21.14 24.20
CA THR A 136 2.25 21.54 22.80
C THR A 136 3.31 20.92 21.90
N TRP A 137 2.89 20.58 20.69
CA TRP A 137 3.78 20.17 19.60
C TRP A 137 3.16 20.64 18.28
N GLU A 138 4.00 21.13 17.37
CA GLU A 138 3.59 21.54 16.04
C GLU A 138 4.60 21.03 15.03
N GLY A 139 4.12 20.38 13.97
CA GLY A 139 4.96 19.85 12.92
C GLY A 139 4.28 18.84 12.01
N ARG A 140 5.07 18.24 11.12
CA ARG A 140 4.60 17.27 10.13
C ARG A 140 5.39 15.99 10.22
N VAL A 141 4.69 14.88 10.46
CA VAL A 141 5.30 13.55 10.54
C VAL A 141 4.65 12.63 9.54
N THR A 142 5.46 12.07 8.64
CA THR A 142 5.08 11.01 7.70
C THR A 142 5.42 9.66 8.32
N LEU A 143 4.45 8.74 8.34
CA LEU A 143 4.59 7.43 8.97
C LEU A 143 4.53 6.31 7.94
N LEU A 144 5.44 5.34 8.06
CA LEU A 144 5.34 4.04 7.40
C LEU A 144 5.41 2.92 8.44
N ALA A 145 4.30 2.22 8.65
CA ALA A 145 4.19 1.17 9.66
C ALA A 145 4.05 -0.22 9.02
N ALA A 146 4.52 -1.26 9.70
CA ALA A 146 4.18 -2.64 9.40
C ALA A 146 3.18 -3.18 10.42
N CYS A 147 2.17 -3.91 9.94
CA CYS A 147 1.13 -4.50 10.79
C CYS A 147 0.71 -5.89 10.28
N THR A 148 0.12 -6.69 11.16
CA THR A 148 -0.54 -7.95 10.82
C THR A 148 -1.99 -7.70 10.38
N PRO A 149 -2.68 -8.71 9.80
CA PRO A 149 -4.11 -8.58 9.47
C PRO A 149 -5.01 -8.32 10.68
N ALA A 150 -4.49 -8.36 11.91
CA ALA A 150 -5.21 -7.99 13.11
C ALA A 150 -5.76 -6.56 13.07
N ILE A 151 -5.20 -5.66 12.25
CA ILE A 151 -5.73 -4.30 12.02
C ILE A 151 -7.19 -4.31 11.55
N ASP A 152 -7.64 -5.36 10.85
CA ASP A 152 -9.02 -5.47 10.37
C ASP A 152 -10.03 -5.57 11.51
N ASN A 153 -9.65 -6.19 12.64
CA ASN A 153 -10.51 -6.28 13.82
C ASN A 153 -10.72 -4.91 14.50
N TYR A 154 -9.86 -3.95 14.20
CA TYR A 154 -9.87 -2.59 14.77
C TYR A 154 -10.37 -1.54 13.78
N SER A 155 -10.31 -1.83 12.47
CA SER A 155 -10.79 -0.95 11.41
C SER A 155 -12.25 -0.50 11.65
N SER A 156 -13.15 -1.38 12.09
CA SER A 156 -14.54 -1.00 12.41
C SER A 156 -14.70 0.07 13.50
N HIS A 157 -13.75 0.19 14.44
CA HIS A 157 -13.76 1.23 15.48
C HIS A 157 -12.90 2.45 15.10
N SER A 158 -11.86 2.26 14.28
CA SER A 158 -10.96 3.31 13.84
C SER A 158 -11.51 4.10 12.64
N ASP A 159 -12.22 3.44 11.74
CA ASP A 159 -12.80 4.00 10.52
C ASP A 159 -13.97 4.94 10.86
N ALA A 160 -14.74 4.62 11.91
CA ALA A 160 -15.75 5.51 12.49
C ALA A 160 -15.17 6.82 13.07
N LEU A 161 -13.84 6.91 13.23
CA LEU A 161 -13.17 8.07 13.83
C LEU A 161 -12.27 8.80 12.81
N GLY A 162 -12.51 8.59 11.52
CA GLY A 162 -11.81 9.25 10.42
C GLY A 162 -10.43 8.64 10.16
N PRO A 163 -10.33 7.64 9.27
CA PRO A 163 -9.08 6.97 8.97
C PRO A 163 -8.10 7.95 8.34
N ARG A 164 -6.83 7.85 8.74
CA ARG A 164 -5.72 8.69 8.26
C ARG A 164 -4.62 7.86 7.60
N TRP A 165 -4.75 6.54 7.64
CA TRP A 165 -3.80 5.61 7.07
C TRP A 165 -4.32 5.14 5.72
N VAL A 166 -3.41 4.87 4.79
CA VAL A 166 -3.70 4.05 3.60
C VAL A 166 -2.89 2.76 3.69
N PHE A 167 -3.49 1.65 3.25
CA PHE A 167 -2.91 0.32 3.42
C PHE A 167 -2.41 -0.25 2.11
N LEU A 168 -1.30 -0.98 2.17
CA LEU A 168 -0.92 -1.92 1.14
C LEU A 168 -0.77 -3.31 1.76
N ARG A 169 -1.59 -4.26 1.29
CA ARG A 169 -1.62 -5.63 1.78
C ARG A 169 -0.65 -6.48 0.99
N ILE A 170 0.33 -7.07 1.68
CA ILE A 170 1.19 -8.08 1.10
C ILE A 170 0.37 -9.35 0.88
N ARG A 171 0.29 -9.79 -0.38
CA ARG A 171 -0.47 -10.96 -0.78
C ARG A 171 0.12 -12.22 -0.14
N ALA A 172 -0.75 -13.16 0.23
CA ALA A 172 -0.33 -14.48 0.65
C ALA A 172 0.38 -15.19 -0.53
N ARG A 173 1.49 -15.85 -0.22
CA ARG A 173 2.27 -16.61 -1.20
C ARG A 173 1.74 -18.03 -1.30
N ASP A 174 1.68 -18.55 -2.53
CA ASP A 174 1.47 -19.97 -2.74
C ASP A 174 2.68 -20.80 -2.29
N GLN A 175 2.56 -22.13 -2.33
CA GLN A 175 3.65 -23.01 -1.88
C GLN A 175 4.92 -22.87 -2.74
N ALA A 176 4.79 -22.55 -4.03
CA ALA A 176 5.93 -22.44 -4.93
C ALA A 176 6.76 -21.18 -4.60
N ALA A 177 6.10 -20.04 -4.45
CA ALA A 177 6.69 -18.78 -4.02
C ALA A 177 7.29 -18.90 -2.62
N GLN A 178 6.61 -19.56 -1.67
CA GLN A 178 7.18 -19.85 -0.35
C GLN A 178 8.49 -20.65 -0.43
N ARG A 179 8.55 -21.69 -1.27
CA ARG A 179 9.79 -22.46 -1.48
C ARG A 179 10.90 -21.60 -2.10
N ALA A 180 10.57 -20.72 -3.03
CA ALA A 180 11.55 -19.81 -3.63
C ALA A 180 12.14 -18.84 -2.58
N VAL A 181 11.30 -18.32 -1.68
CA VAL A 181 11.74 -17.49 -0.53
C VAL A 181 12.69 -18.27 0.38
N LEU A 182 12.34 -19.50 0.74
CA LEU A 182 13.19 -20.35 1.59
C LEU A 182 14.55 -20.63 0.95
N ARG A 183 14.59 -20.90 -0.36
CA ARG A 183 15.85 -21.08 -1.10
C ARG A 183 16.70 -19.82 -1.04
N LYS A 184 16.09 -18.65 -1.25
CA LYS A 184 16.78 -17.37 -1.22
C LYS A 184 17.32 -17.02 0.16
N ALA A 185 16.55 -17.29 1.22
CA ALA A 185 16.92 -17.00 2.61
C ALA A 185 18.16 -17.79 3.09
N ARG A 186 18.51 -18.90 2.43
CA ARG A 186 19.74 -19.68 2.71
C ARG A 186 21.01 -18.99 2.20
N GLY A 187 20.89 -18.01 1.30
CA GLY A 187 22.03 -17.25 0.79
C GLY A 187 22.43 -16.10 1.71
N ASN A 188 23.73 -15.96 1.98
CA ASN A 188 24.25 -14.81 2.72
C ASN A 188 24.59 -13.66 1.76
N THR A 189 23.86 -12.55 1.82
CA THR A 189 24.09 -11.40 0.91
C THR A 189 23.89 -10.06 1.63
N THR A 190 24.67 -9.82 2.69
CA THR A 190 24.77 -8.51 3.37
C THR A 190 25.17 -7.37 2.42
N ALA A 191 26.02 -7.64 1.43
CA ALA A 191 26.44 -6.65 0.43
C ALA A 191 25.27 -6.13 -0.43
N GLY A 192 24.36 -7.01 -0.85
CA GLY A 192 23.18 -6.63 -1.64
C GLY A 192 22.23 -5.72 -0.86
N ARG A 193 22.10 -5.95 0.46
CA ARG A 193 21.29 -5.11 1.36
C ARG A 193 21.87 -3.72 1.56
N ALA A 194 23.18 -3.62 1.80
CA ALA A 194 23.83 -2.31 1.95
C ALA A 194 23.70 -1.48 0.65
N LYS A 195 23.88 -2.13 -0.50
CA LYS A 195 23.74 -1.46 -1.81
C LYS A 195 22.30 -1.05 -2.10
N SER A 196 21.31 -1.89 -1.81
CA SER A 196 19.90 -1.53 -2.00
C SER A 196 19.48 -0.36 -1.12
N GLN A 197 19.94 -0.31 0.13
CA GLN A 197 19.72 0.79 1.07
C GLN A 197 20.34 2.12 0.59
N ALA A 198 21.59 2.08 0.10
CA ALA A 198 22.24 3.26 -0.46
C ALA A 198 21.49 3.80 -1.69
N LEU A 199 21.07 2.90 -2.59
CA LEU A 199 20.29 3.27 -3.77
C LEU A 199 18.90 3.79 -3.41
N ALA A 200 18.22 3.21 -2.42
CA ALA A 200 16.94 3.71 -1.95
C ALA A 200 17.06 5.14 -1.42
N ARG A 201 18.10 5.43 -0.64
CA ARG A 201 18.37 6.80 -0.16
C ARG A 201 18.62 7.78 -1.30
N GLN A 202 19.43 7.39 -2.28
CA GLN A 202 19.69 8.22 -3.44
C GLN A 202 18.44 8.44 -4.29
N LEU A 203 17.64 7.39 -4.52
CA LEU A 203 16.40 7.47 -5.27
C LEU A 203 15.41 8.40 -4.61
N VAL A 204 15.22 8.30 -3.28
CA VAL A 204 14.36 9.23 -2.54
C VAL A 204 14.85 10.66 -2.69
N ARG A 205 16.16 10.91 -2.58
CA ARG A 205 16.72 12.26 -2.78
C ARG A 205 16.44 12.82 -4.17
N LEU A 206 16.63 12.01 -5.21
CA LEU A 206 16.38 12.41 -6.59
C LEU A 206 14.90 12.63 -6.86
N ALA A 207 14.03 11.77 -6.33
CA ALA A 207 12.59 11.90 -6.45
C ALA A 207 12.08 13.18 -5.77
N VAL A 208 12.58 13.49 -4.57
CA VAL A 208 12.24 14.75 -3.88
C VAL A 208 12.60 15.97 -4.73
N ALA A 209 13.77 15.98 -5.37
CA ALA A 209 14.18 17.07 -6.26
C ALA A 209 13.32 17.20 -7.52
N ARG A 210 12.62 16.14 -7.93
CA ARG A 210 11.73 16.11 -9.10
C ARG A 210 10.27 16.44 -8.79
N LEU A 211 9.85 16.44 -7.52
CA LEU A 211 8.44 16.55 -7.14
C LEU A 211 7.75 17.78 -7.76
N SER A 212 8.44 18.92 -7.80
CA SER A 212 7.90 20.17 -8.34
C SER A 212 7.71 20.18 -9.85
N SER A 213 8.28 19.22 -10.58
CA SER A 213 8.13 19.09 -12.03
C SER A 213 7.19 17.96 -12.45
N ILE A 214 6.57 17.26 -11.50
CA ILE A 214 5.56 16.25 -11.77
C ILE A 214 4.18 16.91 -11.80
N GLU A 215 3.50 16.79 -12.92
CA GLU A 215 2.09 17.15 -13.07
C GLU A 215 1.33 15.87 -13.42
N LEU A 216 0.16 15.67 -12.80
CA LEU A 216 -0.73 14.57 -13.12
C LEU A 216 -1.78 15.05 -14.13
N SER A 217 -2.12 14.20 -15.08
CA SER A 217 -3.16 14.50 -16.07
C SER A 217 -4.55 14.69 -15.43
N PRO A 218 -5.45 15.48 -16.02
CA PRO A 218 -6.84 15.59 -15.57
C PRO A 218 -7.56 14.23 -15.48
N GLU A 219 -7.33 13.36 -16.45
CA GLU A 219 -7.90 12.00 -16.49
C GLU A 219 -7.41 11.16 -15.30
N PHE A 220 -6.17 11.38 -14.87
CA PHE A 220 -5.63 10.74 -13.68
C PHE A 220 -6.34 11.23 -12.41
N HIS A 221 -6.63 12.52 -12.31
CA HIS A 221 -7.37 13.08 -11.18
C HIS A 221 -8.79 12.49 -11.09
N ASP A 222 -9.50 12.38 -12.21
CA ASP A 222 -10.81 11.72 -12.27
C ASP A 222 -10.73 10.26 -11.80
N ALA A 223 -9.67 9.53 -12.19
CA ALA A 223 -9.45 8.17 -11.72
C ALA A 223 -9.22 8.09 -10.20
N ILE A 224 -8.46 9.03 -9.64
CA ILE A 224 -8.21 9.12 -8.19
C ILE A 224 -9.49 9.45 -7.42
N ASP A 225 -10.34 10.34 -7.94
CA ASP A 225 -11.61 10.69 -7.31
C ASP A 225 -12.54 9.47 -7.25
N ASN A 226 -12.61 8.70 -8.33
CA ASN A 226 -13.36 7.44 -8.35
C ASN A 226 -12.79 6.42 -7.35
N LEU A 227 -11.47 6.22 -7.31
CA LEU A 227 -10.84 5.32 -6.33
C LEU A 227 -11.10 5.77 -4.89
N SER A 228 -11.17 7.07 -4.64
CA SER A 228 -11.47 7.63 -3.31
C SER A 228 -12.89 7.31 -2.89
N LEU A 229 -13.86 7.41 -3.81
CA LEU A 229 -15.24 6.97 -3.57
C LEU A 229 -15.32 5.46 -3.26
N VAL A 230 -14.54 4.63 -3.97
CA VAL A 230 -14.43 3.18 -3.68
C VAL A 230 -13.92 2.96 -2.26
N THR A 231 -12.82 3.62 -1.88
CA THR A 231 -12.20 3.46 -0.57
C THR A 231 -13.12 3.91 0.56
N CYS A 232 -13.76 5.07 0.43
CA CYS A 232 -14.70 5.59 1.42
C CYS A 232 -15.88 4.63 1.61
N SER A 233 -16.44 4.11 0.52
CA SER A 233 -17.54 3.14 0.57
C SER A 233 -17.07 1.80 1.17
N GLY A 234 -15.85 1.36 0.84
CA GLY A 234 -15.23 0.17 1.42
C GLY A 234 -14.88 0.31 2.91
N ARG A 235 -14.60 1.51 3.39
CA ARG A 235 -14.31 1.79 4.81
C ARG A 235 -15.56 2.09 5.64
N ALA A 236 -16.71 2.23 5.00
CA ALA A 236 -17.94 2.58 5.68
C ALA A 236 -18.22 1.62 6.85
N THR A 237 -18.62 2.20 7.99
CA THR A 237 -18.97 1.44 9.18
C THR A 237 -20.45 1.14 9.14
N VAL A 238 -20.78 -0.15 9.28
CA VAL A 238 -22.16 -0.62 9.41
C VAL A 238 -22.36 -0.98 10.89
N PRO A 239 -23.09 -0.16 11.67
CA PRO A 239 -23.37 -0.46 13.07
C PRO A 239 -24.12 -1.78 13.17
N ARG A 240 -23.63 -2.65 14.05
CA ARG A 240 -24.27 -3.92 14.37
C ARG A 240 -24.30 -4.09 15.87
N GLU A 241 -25.39 -4.66 16.38
CA GLU A 241 -25.55 -4.93 17.80
C GLU A 241 -24.38 -5.74 18.34
N SER A 242 -24.06 -5.55 19.62
CA SER A 242 -23.05 -6.36 20.32
C SER A 242 -23.51 -7.78 20.65
N SER A 243 -24.82 -8.05 20.47
CA SER A 243 -25.47 -9.34 20.72
C SER A 243 -24.88 -10.47 19.86
N TRP A 244 -25.17 -11.72 20.20
CA TRP A 244 -24.70 -12.88 19.41
C TRP A 244 -25.29 -12.90 17.98
N ARG A 245 -26.41 -12.19 17.75
CA ARG A 245 -27.08 -12.07 16.44
C ARG A 245 -26.32 -11.15 15.50
N ARG A 246 -25.79 -10.01 16.01
CA ARG A 246 -25.08 -8.98 15.23
C ARG A 246 -25.96 -8.38 14.11
N GLU A 247 -27.22 -8.09 14.43
CA GLU A 247 -28.16 -7.41 13.53
C GLU A 247 -27.73 -5.94 13.33
N ILE A 248 -28.10 -5.35 12.19
CA ILE A 248 -27.79 -3.95 11.87
C ILE A 248 -28.74 -3.05 12.67
N ASP A 249 -28.19 -2.18 13.52
CA ASP A 249 -28.94 -1.37 14.49
C ASP A 249 -28.75 0.14 14.32
N GLY A 250 -28.14 0.58 13.21
CA GLY A 250 -27.84 1.98 12.98
C GLY A 250 -27.69 2.37 11.51
N VAL A 251 -27.35 3.64 11.29
CA VAL A 251 -27.11 4.20 9.96
C VAL A 251 -25.66 3.99 9.55
N VAL A 252 -25.42 3.79 8.27
CA VAL A 252 -24.07 3.70 7.71
C VAL A 252 -23.32 5.01 7.95
N ASP A 253 -22.13 4.91 8.54
CA ASP A 253 -21.19 6.02 8.64
C ASP A 253 -20.13 5.90 7.55
N LYS A 254 -20.13 6.84 6.61
CA LYS A 254 -19.27 6.86 5.42
C LYS A 254 -18.37 8.09 5.47
N GLU A 255 -17.06 7.88 5.40
CA GLU A 255 -16.07 8.96 5.29
C GLU A 255 -16.28 9.75 3.99
N GLU A 256 -16.16 11.08 4.06
CA GLU A 256 -16.17 11.93 2.86
C GLU A 256 -14.82 11.87 2.10
N PRO A 257 -14.82 11.83 0.75
CA PRO A 257 -13.63 11.56 -0.07
C PRO A 257 -12.40 12.48 0.03
N PRO A 258 -12.48 13.80 0.31
CA PRO A 258 -11.38 14.73 0.06
C PRO A 258 -10.03 14.35 0.69
N ARG A 259 -10.04 13.70 1.87
CA ARG A 259 -8.82 13.22 2.52
C ARG A 259 -8.18 12.08 1.74
N VAL A 260 -8.96 11.07 1.39
CA VAL A 260 -8.46 9.90 0.65
C VAL A 260 -7.97 10.33 -0.72
N ALA A 261 -8.70 11.21 -1.41
CA ALA A 261 -8.29 11.77 -2.70
C ALA A 261 -6.93 12.47 -2.62
N LYS A 262 -6.72 13.29 -1.58
CA LYS A 262 -5.42 13.94 -1.33
C LYS A 262 -4.32 12.92 -1.04
N GLN A 263 -4.59 11.88 -0.26
CA GLN A 263 -3.60 10.85 0.07
C GLN A 263 -3.21 10.02 -1.17
N LEU A 264 -4.17 9.62 -2.00
CA LEU A 264 -3.92 8.89 -3.24
C LEU A 264 -3.21 9.78 -4.27
N THR A 265 -3.55 11.07 -4.36
CA THR A 265 -2.83 12.03 -5.21
C THR A 265 -1.38 12.18 -4.77
N ILE A 266 -1.11 12.34 -3.47
CA ILE A 266 0.26 12.40 -2.94
C ILE A 266 1.03 11.12 -3.25
N LEU A 267 0.39 9.95 -3.08
CA LEU A 267 0.99 8.66 -3.41
C LEU A 267 1.37 8.61 -4.90
N ALA A 268 0.45 8.98 -5.80
CA ALA A 268 0.67 9.00 -7.23
C ALA A 268 1.82 9.93 -7.64
N LEU A 269 1.82 11.18 -7.15
CA LEU A 269 2.90 12.15 -7.39
C LEU A 269 4.26 11.57 -6.97
N CYS A 270 4.32 10.95 -5.79
CA CYS A 270 5.55 10.36 -5.28
C CYS A 270 5.96 9.12 -6.09
N CYS A 271 5.02 8.33 -6.60
CA CYS A 271 5.29 7.23 -7.53
C CYS A 271 5.88 7.73 -8.84
N CYS A 272 5.30 8.75 -9.46
CA CYS A 272 5.84 9.36 -10.67
C CYS A 272 7.23 9.97 -10.42
N ALA A 273 7.45 10.59 -9.26
CA ALA A 273 8.74 11.17 -8.88
C ALA A 273 9.86 10.12 -8.72
N ILE A 274 9.55 8.91 -8.21
CA ILE A 274 10.51 7.79 -8.18
C ILE A 274 10.71 7.13 -9.55
N GLY A 275 9.94 7.54 -10.58
CA GLY A 275 10.12 7.12 -11.98
C GLY A 275 9.08 6.14 -12.51
N LEU A 276 7.97 5.91 -11.82
CA LEU A 276 6.85 5.15 -12.38
C LEU A 276 6.10 6.02 -13.41
N THR A 277 5.50 5.36 -14.40
CA THR A 277 4.52 6.01 -15.28
C THR A 277 3.23 6.33 -14.51
N GLU A 278 2.40 7.25 -15.02
CA GLU A 278 1.06 7.47 -14.48
C GLU A 278 0.28 6.15 -14.42
N HIS A 279 0.31 5.34 -15.46
CA HIS A 279 -0.37 4.05 -15.47
C HIS A 279 0.06 3.12 -14.31
N GLU A 280 1.37 2.99 -14.07
CA GLU A 280 1.88 2.19 -12.94
C GLU A 280 1.53 2.80 -11.57
N ALA A 281 1.60 4.12 -11.45
CA ALA A 281 1.18 4.85 -10.25
C ALA A 281 -0.31 4.61 -9.96
N LEU A 282 -1.16 4.63 -10.99
CA LEU A 282 -2.59 4.39 -10.87
C LEU A 282 -2.89 2.95 -10.44
N SER A 283 -2.19 1.95 -11.00
CA SER A 283 -2.32 0.55 -10.57
C SER A 283 -1.97 0.38 -9.08
N LEU A 284 -0.90 1.05 -8.61
CA LEU A 284 -0.58 1.05 -7.19
C LEU A 284 -1.66 1.76 -6.34
N CYS A 285 -2.16 2.90 -6.80
CA CYS A 285 -3.22 3.65 -6.11
C CYS A 285 -4.51 2.83 -6.02
N ARG A 286 -4.90 2.12 -7.08
CA ARG A 286 -6.04 1.19 -7.08
C ARG A 286 -5.89 0.10 -6.02
N ARG A 287 -4.72 -0.51 -5.98
CA ARG A 287 -4.42 -1.52 -4.97
C ARG A 287 -4.50 -0.94 -3.56
N VAL A 288 -3.91 0.22 -3.33
CA VAL A 288 -3.94 0.89 -2.02
C VAL A 288 -5.36 1.30 -1.64
N ALA A 289 -6.17 1.72 -2.61
CA ALA A 289 -7.57 2.08 -2.41
C ALA A 289 -8.42 0.89 -1.95
N LEU A 290 -8.22 -0.29 -2.55
CA LEU A 290 -8.89 -1.54 -2.16
C LEU A 290 -8.35 -2.11 -0.84
N ASP A 291 -7.03 -2.15 -0.69
CA ASP A 291 -6.36 -2.71 0.49
C ASP A 291 -6.67 -1.91 1.77
N SER A 292 -7.01 -0.64 1.59
CA SER A 292 -7.46 0.29 2.62
C SER A 292 -8.83 0.01 3.22
N ALA A 293 -9.64 -0.86 2.61
CA ALA A 293 -10.87 -1.38 3.20
C ALA A 293 -10.59 -2.65 4.04
N PRO A 294 -11.51 -3.07 4.93
CA PRO A 294 -11.41 -4.37 5.59
C PRO A 294 -11.22 -5.50 4.57
N ALA A 295 -10.30 -6.43 4.83
CA ALA A 295 -9.81 -7.38 3.82
C ALA A 295 -10.92 -8.13 3.08
N LEU A 296 -11.89 -8.69 3.80
CA LEU A 296 -12.98 -9.47 3.20
C LEU A 296 -13.90 -8.60 2.35
N ARG A 297 -14.09 -7.34 2.73
CA ARG A 297 -14.93 -6.40 1.98
C ARG A 297 -14.25 -5.97 0.68
N GLY A 298 -12.96 -5.63 0.74
CA GLY A 298 -12.18 -5.37 -0.47
C GLY A 298 -12.17 -6.55 -1.44
N ARG A 299 -12.07 -7.79 -0.93
CA ARG A 299 -12.19 -9.02 -1.73
C ARG A 299 -13.57 -9.18 -2.35
N ALA A 300 -14.64 -8.94 -1.60
CA ALA A 300 -16.00 -9.01 -2.12
C ALA A 300 -16.24 -8.00 -3.26
N VAL A 301 -15.80 -6.74 -3.08
CA VAL A 301 -15.90 -5.69 -4.11
C VAL A 301 -15.13 -6.09 -5.37
N LEU A 302 -13.90 -6.59 -5.24
CA LEU A 302 -13.11 -7.03 -6.38
C LEU A 302 -13.78 -8.21 -7.10
N MET A 303 -14.26 -9.22 -6.36
CA MET A 303 -14.99 -10.35 -6.95
C MET A 303 -16.26 -9.88 -7.68
N LEU A 304 -16.95 -8.86 -7.17
CA LEU A 304 -18.18 -8.33 -7.78
C LEU A 304 -17.85 -7.60 -9.08
N ALA A 305 -16.75 -6.85 -9.09
CA ALA A 305 -16.23 -6.23 -10.30
C ALA A 305 -15.85 -7.29 -11.36
N GLU A 306 -15.10 -8.33 -10.98
CA GLU A 306 -14.60 -9.35 -11.92
C GLU A 306 -15.70 -10.28 -12.44
N LEU A 307 -16.50 -10.85 -11.54
CA LEU A 307 -17.46 -11.90 -11.86
C LEU A 307 -18.86 -11.38 -12.19
N GLY A 308 -19.16 -10.13 -11.83
CA GLY A 308 -20.47 -9.50 -12.00
C GLY A 308 -21.53 -9.96 -11.00
N SER A 309 -21.61 -11.27 -10.73
CA SER A 309 -22.54 -11.84 -9.76
C SER A 309 -22.00 -13.09 -9.06
N PHE A 310 -22.26 -13.25 -7.76
CA PHE A 310 -21.96 -14.48 -7.02
C PHE A 310 -22.75 -14.59 -5.71
N THR A 311 -22.81 -15.80 -5.15
CA THR A 311 -23.46 -16.11 -3.87
C THR A 311 -22.49 -16.02 -2.69
N ALA A 312 -23.02 -15.86 -1.47
CA ALA A 312 -22.22 -15.90 -0.23
C ALA A 312 -21.39 -17.21 -0.11
N ALA A 313 -21.92 -18.33 -0.57
CA ALA A 313 -21.23 -19.62 -0.56
C ALA A 313 -20.04 -19.67 -1.55
N GLU A 314 -20.17 -19.04 -2.71
CA GLU A 314 -19.06 -18.91 -3.67
C GLU A 314 -17.96 -18.01 -3.12
N MET A 315 -18.32 -16.89 -2.51
CA MET A 315 -17.36 -16.02 -1.82
C MET A 315 -16.64 -16.76 -0.69
N ALA A 316 -17.38 -17.47 0.17
CA ALA A 316 -16.80 -18.23 1.27
C ALA A 316 -15.76 -19.26 0.77
N ARG A 317 -16.06 -19.98 -0.32
CA ARG A 317 -15.14 -20.93 -0.96
C ARG A 317 -13.93 -20.25 -1.58
N ALA A 318 -14.13 -19.14 -2.27
CA ALA A 318 -13.04 -18.43 -2.95
C ALA A 318 -12.06 -17.76 -1.97
N VAL A 319 -12.58 -17.18 -0.88
CA VAL A 319 -11.78 -16.42 0.10
C VAL A 319 -11.29 -17.29 1.26
N GLY A 320 -11.90 -18.46 1.48
CA GLY A 320 -11.55 -19.36 2.58
C GLY A 320 -12.06 -18.87 3.94
N CYS A 321 -13.30 -18.36 3.99
CA CYS A 321 -13.96 -17.93 5.23
C CYS A 321 -15.27 -18.70 5.46
N SER A 322 -15.91 -18.50 6.61
CA SER A 322 -17.20 -19.17 6.87
C SER A 322 -18.32 -18.56 6.00
N PRO A 323 -19.33 -19.36 5.56
CA PRO A 323 -20.49 -18.84 4.82
C PRO A 323 -21.20 -17.70 5.55
N LYS A 324 -21.28 -17.77 6.88
CA LYS A 324 -21.88 -16.72 7.72
C LYS A 324 -21.08 -15.42 7.67
N THR A 325 -19.74 -15.50 7.68
CA THR A 325 -18.89 -14.32 7.55
C THR A 325 -19.01 -13.71 6.15
N ALA A 326 -19.02 -14.53 5.09
CA ALA A 326 -19.21 -14.05 3.73
C ALA A 326 -20.56 -13.35 3.54
N ALA A 327 -21.64 -13.95 4.04
CA ALA A 327 -22.98 -13.36 3.99
C ALA A 327 -23.03 -12.00 4.68
N ARG A 328 -22.47 -11.87 5.89
CA ARG A 328 -22.41 -10.60 6.62
C ARG A 328 -21.67 -9.50 5.85
N VAL A 329 -20.56 -9.84 5.18
CA VAL A 329 -19.81 -8.88 4.36
C VAL A 329 -20.64 -8.41 3.16
N LEU A 330 -21.41 -9.31 2.54
CA LEU A 330 -22.28 -8.97 1.41
C LEU A 330 -23.52 -8.17 1.84
N GLU A 331 -24.09 -8.49 3.01
CA GLU A 331 -25.13 -7.67 3.66
C GLU A 331 -24.64 -6.25 3.95
N ASP A 332 -23.44 -6.11 4.51
CA ASP A 332 -22.83 -4.80 4.75
C ASP A 332 -22.73 -4.01 3.43
N LEU A 333 -22.21 -4.64 2.37
CA LEU A 333 -22.09 -4.02 1.05
C LEU A 333 -23.45 -3.65 0.45
N ALA A 334 -24.48 -4.45 0.69
CA ALA A 334 -25.83 -4.15 0.27
C ALA A 334 -26.43 -2.96 1.03
N PHE A 335 -26.20 -2.90 2.35
CA PHE A 335 -26.68 -1.81 3.19
C PHE A 335 -25.97 -0.47 2.87
N ILE A 336 -24.67 -0.52 2.58
CA ILE A 336 -23.88 0.62 2.07
C ILE A 336 -24.39 1.08 0.69
N GLY A 337 -24.94 0.18 -0.11
CA GLY A 337 -25.49 0.47 -1.45
C GLY A 337 -24.56 0.11 -2.61
N ILE A 338 -23.46 -0.62 -2.35
CA ILE A 338 -22.52 -1.07 -3.40
C ILE A 338 -23.04 -2.33 -4.10
N ALA A 339 -23.68 -3.21 -3.35
CA ALA A 339 -24.21 -4.48 -3.85
C ALA A 339 -25.73 -4.55 -3.70
N THR A 340 -26.37 -5.45 -4.43
CA THR A 340 -27.78 -5.81 -4.22
C THR A 340 -27.97 -7.30 -4.44
N GLN A 341 -28.89 -7.90 -3.70
CA GLN A 341 -29.24 -9.31 -3.85
C GLN A 341 -30.38 -9.47 -4.86
N ALA A 342 -30.24 -10.42 -5.79
CA ALA A 342 -31.26 -10.72 -6.79
C ALA A 342 -32.60 -11.09 -6.10
N ASP A 343 -33.72 -10.58 -6.63
CA ASP A 343 -35.08 -10.70 -6.10
C ASP A 343 -35.31 -10.10 -4.70
N SER A 344 -34.90 -8.85 -4.51
CA SER A 344 -35.40 -7.99 -3.43
C SER A 344 -36.37 -6.94 -4.02
N SER A 345 -37.63 -7.34 -4.24
CA SER A 345 -38.76 -6.40 -4.24
C SER A 345 -39.10 -5.90 -2.83
N ALA A 346 -38.36 -6.37 -1.83
CA ALA A 346 -38.41 -5.93 -0.44
C ALA A 346 -37.67 -4.59 -0.30
N SER A 347 -38.20 -3.73 0.58
CA SER A 347 -37.67 -2.40 0.80
C SER A 347 -36.21 -2.48 1.29
N ARG A 348 -35.43 -1.41 1.10
CA ARG A 348 -34.05 -1.26 1.63
C ARG A 348 -33.92 -1.51 3.14
N TRP A 349 -35.05 -1.60 3.85
CA TRP A 349 -35.18 -1.75 5.30
C TRP A 349 -35.55 -3.17 5.76
N ASP A 350 -35.82 -4.11 4.84
CA ASP A 350 -36.16 -5.48 5.20
C ASP A 350 -34.87 -6.31 5.37
N ALA A 351 -34.48 -6.58 6.62
CA ALA A 351 -33.40 -7.52 6.90
C ALA A 351 -33.78 -8.93 6.43
N PRO A 352 -32.96 -9.61 5.60
CA PRO A 352 -33.28 -10.94 5.12
C PRO A 352 -33.24 -11.96 6.27
N SER A 353 -34.20 -12.88 6.29
CA SER A 353 -34.24 -13.97 7.26
C SER A 353 -33.08 -14.97 7.05
N ASP A 354 -32.58 -15.53 8.16
CA ASP A 354 -31.35 -16.34 8.27
C ASP A 354 -31.25 -17.56 7.31
N SER A 355 -32.35 -18.02 6.70
CA SER A 355 -32.37 -19.22 5.85
C SER A 355 -32.38 -18.94 4.34
N VAL A 356 -32.70 -17.71 3.90
CA VAL A 356 -32.90 -17.39 2.47
C VAL A 356 -31.72 -16.63 1.86
N ALA A 357 -30.93 -15.93 2.67
CA ALA A 357 -29.84 -15.06 2.21
C ALA A 357 -28.67 -15.80 1.53
N HIS A 358 -28.50 -17.11 1.78
CA HIS A 358 -27.30 -17.85 1.34
C HIS A 358 -27.35 -18.38 -0.09
N ALA A 359 -28.54 -18.50 -0.69
CA ALA A 359 -28.71 -19.11 -2.02
C ALA A 359 -28.74 -18.07 -3.17
N LYS A 360 -29.11 -16.83 -2.88
CA LYS A 360 -29.32 -15.80 -3.91
C LYS A 360 -28.02 -15.05 -4.25
N PRO A 361 -27.74 -14.80 -5.53
CA PRO A 361 -26.55 -14.07 -5.94
C PRO A 361 -26.67 -12.58 -5.60
N PHE A 362 -25.52 -11.98 -5.29
CA PHE A 362 -25.32 -10.54 -5.19
C PHE A 362 -24.74 -10.01 -6.49
N THR A 363 -25.10 -8.79 -6.86
CA THR A 363 -24.62 -8.04 -8.03
C THR A 363 -24.26 -6.62 -7.63
N LEU A 364 -23.50 -5.91 -8.47
CA LEU A 364 -23.26 -4.48 -8.26
C LEU A 364 -24.52 -3.65 -8.53
N THR A 365 -24.78 -2.66 -7.68
CA THR A 365 -25.77 -1.60 -7.96
C THR A 365 -25.27 -0.68 -9.08
N HIS A 366 -26.10 0.28 -9.51
CA HIS A 366 -25.64 1.33 -10.43
C HIS A 366 -24.43 2.10 -9.88
N GLU A 367 -24.45 2.45 -8.59
CA GLU A 367 -23.30 3.08 -7.91
C GLU A 367 -22.08 2.13 -7.91
N GLY A 368 -22.30 0.84 -7.62
CA GLY A 368 -21.25 -0.18 -7.69
C GLY A 368 -20.67 -0.39 -9.10
N GLN A 369 -21.46 -0.21 -10.16
CA GLN A 369 -20.99 -0.35 -11.54
C GLN A 369 -20.02 0.77 -11.94
N MET A 370 -20.19 2.00 -11.43
CA MET A 370 -19.21 3.07 -11.67
C MET A 370 -17.85 2.68 -11.05
N LEU A 371 -17.87 2.09 -9.87
CA LEU A 371 -16.66 1.58 -9.20
C LEU A 371 -15.98 0.45 -9.98
N ARG A 372 -16.72 -0.38 -10.73
CA ARG A 372 -16.17 -1.49 -11.52
C ARG A 372 -15.17 -1.01 -12.57
N SER A 373 -15.48 0.06 -13.29
CA SER A 373 -14.61 0.60 -14.34
C SER A 373 -13.23 0.96 -13.78
N SER A 374 -13.22 1.67 -12.65
CA SER A 374 -11.99 2.08 -11.96
C SER A 374 -11.18 0.93 -11.39
N LEU A 375 -11.76 -0.26 -11.21
CA LEU A 375 -11.12 -1.43 -10.61
C LEU A 375 -10.59 -2.45 -11.64
N LEU A 376 -11.17 -2.55 -12.83
CA LEU A 376 -10.83 -3.58 -13.81
C LEU A 376 -9.76 -3.17 -14.84
N ASP A 377 -9.37 -1.89 -14.90
CA ASP A 377 -8.29 -1.42 -15.77
C ASP A 377 -6.89 -1.81 -15.21
N ASP A 378 -6.66 -3.10 -14.97
CA ASP A 378 -5.42 -3.60 -14.37
C ASP A 378 -4.49 -4.18 -15.44
N HIS A 379 -3.37 -3.50 -15.71
CA HIS A 379 -2.16 -4.18 -16.19
C HIS A 379 -1.23 -4.45 -15.01
N VAL A 380 -0.69 -5.67 -14.94
CA VAL A 380 0.29 -6.08 -13.94
C VAL A 380 1.47 -5.11 -13.97
N LEU A 381 1.82 -4.51 -12.82
CA LEU A 381 3.04 -3.72 -12.65
C LEU A 381 4.26 -4.48 -13.23
N GLY A 382 4.63 -4.11 -14.46
CA GLY A 382 5.75 -4.68 -15.19
C GLY A 382 7.07 -4.25 -14.56
N ARG A 383 8.11 -5.03 -14.78
CA ARG A 383 9.46 -4.67 -14.32
C ARG A 383 9.88 -3.39 -15.06
N ALA A 384 10.09 -2.30 -14.32
CA ALA A 384 10.77 -1.12 -14.83
C ALA A 384 12.23 -1.49 -15.16
N VAL A 385 12.47 -2.01 -16.37
CA VAL A 385 13.80 -2.45 -16.84
C VAL A 385 14.52 -1.31 -17.58
N ASP A 386 13.80 -0.37 -18.20
CA ASP A 386 14.43 0.54 -19.17
C ASP A 386 14.91 1.89 -18.61
N ALA A 387 14.66 2.20 -17.34
CA ALA A 387 15.26 3.36 -16.68
C ALA A 387 16.62 3.04 -16.00
N GLY A 388 16.97 1.76 -15.87
CA GLY A 388 18.13 1.31 -15.10
C GLY A 388 19.48 1.54 -15.78
N GLN A 389 19.53 1.51 -17.12
CA GLN A 389 20.78 1.67 -17.86
C GLN A 389 21.31 3.11 -17.82
N ALA A 390 20.43 4.11 -17.84
CA ALA A 390 20.81 5.52 -17.74
C ALA A 390 21.34 5.90 -16.33
N MET A 391 20.92 5.22 -15.28
CA MET A 391 21.40 5.47 -13.91
C MET A 391 22.74 4.79 -13.59
N ASP A 392 23.04 3.64 -14.19
CA ASP A 392 24.32 2.95 -13.98
C ASP A 392 25.49 3.76 -14.58
N GLU A 393 25.29 4.52 -15.66
CA GLU A 393 26.32 5.41 -16.22
C GLU A 393 26.61 6.63 -15.31
N VAL A 394 25.58 7.23 -14.72
CA VAL A 394 25.74 8.37 -13.78
C VAL A 394 26.41 7.95 -12.46
N LEU A 395 26.23 6.70 -12.02
CA LEU A 395 26.81 6.17 -10.79
C LEU A 395 28.30 5.83 -10.87
N VAL A 396 28.82 5.66 -12.09
CA VAL A 396 30.27 5.45 -12.31
C VAL A 396 31.04 6.78 -12.24
N GLU A 397 30.41 7.90 -12.57
CA GLU A 397 31.07 9.22 -12.56
C GLU A 397 31.16 9.86 -11.16
N HIS A 398 30.27 9.53 -10.23
CA HIS A 398 30.22 10.16 -8.90
C HIS A 398 30.00 9.16 -7.73
N PRO A 399 31.05 8.50 -7.23
CA PRO A 399 30.94 7.61 -6.07
C PRO A 399 30.59 8.40 -4.79
N PRO A 400 29.79 7.84 -3.87
CA PRO A 400 29.46 8.48 -2.60
C PRO A 400 30.72 8.68 -1.74
N PRO A 401 30.82 9.76 -0.94
CA PRO A 401 31.96 9.97 -0.06
C PRO A 401 32.03 8.85 0.98
N PRO A 402 33.24 8.38 1.33
CA PRO A 402 33.40 7.32 2.32
C PRO A 402 32.93 7.81 3.70
N ASN A 403 32.18 6.96 4.41
CA ASN A 403 31.80 7.18 5.80
C ASN A 403 33.06 7.38 6.65
N ARG A 404 33.31 8.61 7.12
CA ARG A 404 34.31 8.83 8.19
C ARG A 404 33.69 8.38 9.51
N GLY A 405 34.18 7.23 9.98
CA GLY A 405 34.01 6.81 11.37
C GLY A 405 34.65 7.83 12.30
N SER A 406 34.03 8.00 13.45
CA SER A 406 34.50 8.85 14.55
C SER A 406 35.86 8.39 15.07
N SER A 407 36.86 9.26 14.99
CA SER A 407 37.94 9.33 15.98
C SER A 407 38.42 10.78 16.09
N ALA A 408 38.76 11.16 17.32
CA ALA A 408 38.95 12.51 17.80
C ALA A 408 40.16 13.27 17.22
N ASP A 409 40.06 14.60 17.37
CA ASP A 409 41.09 15.62 17.53
C ASP A 409 42.20 15.80 16.48
N THR A 410 42.15 16.94 15.77
CA THR A 410 43.13 18.05 15.91
C THR A 410 42.77 19.26 15.05
N ASN A 411 43.07 20.46 15.59
CA ASN A 411 42.79 21.80 15.07
C ASN A 411 43.49 22.13 13.73
N ALA A 412 42.85 22.96 12.88
CA ALA A 412 43.39 24.26 12.38
C ALA A 412 42.54 24.90 11.24
N SER A 413 42.00 26.09 11.52
CA SER A 413 41.81 27.32 10.69
C SER A 413 41.51 27.31 9.17
N ALA A 414 40.31 27.81 8.84
CA ALA A 414 39.90 28.85 7.87
C ALA A 414 40.70 29.14 6.56
N VAL A 415 40.00 29.06 5.41
CA VAL A 415 39.98 30.06 4.30
C VAL A 415 38.61 29.96 3.57
N ALA A 416 38.03 31.11 3.19
CA ALA A 416 36.70 31.28 2.62
C ALA A 416 36.62 31.27 1.07
N ASP A 417 35.42 30.87 0.61
CA ASP A 417 34.65 31.17 -0.62
C ASP A 417 35.28 31.69 -1.92
N THR A 418 34.94 31.00 -3.02
CA THR A 418 34.51 31.55 -4.35
C THR A 418 34.23 30.40 -5.34
N SER A 419 33.07 29.72 -5.27
CA SER A 419 32.68 28.73 -6.32
C SER A 419 31.17 28.42 -6.45
N SER A 420 30.28 29.26 -5.91
CA SER A 420 28.83 28.97 -5.87
C SER A 420 28.09 29.26 -7.19
N THR A 421 28.46 30.31 -7.92
CA THR A 421 27.70 30.80 -9.08
C THR A 421 28.06 30.13 -10.41
N ALA A 422 29.30 29.67 -10.59
CA ALA A 422 29.72 28.95 -11.81
C ALA A 422 29.16 27.52 -11.90
N ARG A 423 28.83 26.89 -10.75
CA ARG A 423 28.27 25.53 -10.68
C ARG A 423 26.79 25.44 -11.04
N ALA A 424 26.02 26.49 -10.78
CA ALA A 424 24.58 26.52 -11.08
C ALA A 424 24.31 26.63 -12.59
N GLY A 425 25.10 27.45 -13.31
CA GLY A 425 24.96 27.62 -14.76
C GLY A 425 25.34 26.39 -15.58
N ALA A 426 26.39 25.66 -15.16
CA ALA A 426 26.83 24.44 -15.85
C ALA A 426 25.88 23.24 -15.64
N MET A 427 25.14 23.19 -14.53
CA MET A 427 24.15 22.13 -14.27
C MET A 427 22.85 22.31 -15.08
N SER A 428 22.45 23.56 -15.37
CA SER A 428 21.28 23.86 -16.20
C SER A 428 21.52 23.46 -17.67
N ASP A 429 22.70 23.81 -18.20
CA ASP A 429 23.04 23.58 -19.62
C ASP A 429 23.29 22.09 -19.93
N ALA A 430 23.69 21.30 -18.92
CA ALA A 430 23.78 19.85 -19.01
C ALA A 430 22.40 19.17 -18.93
N ALA A 431 21.48 19.68 -18.11
CA ALA A 431 20.11 19.18 -18.00
C ALA A 431 19.32 19.40 -19.30
N ASP A 432 19.48 20.56 -19.94
CA ASP A 432 18.80 20.89 -21.20
C ASP A 432 19.31 20.06 -22.40
N ARG A 433 20.62 19.76 -22.46
CA ARG A 433 21.18 18.85 -23.47
C ARG A 433 20.76 17.39 -23.26
N MET A 434 20.58 16.97 -22.00
CA MET A 434 20.10 15.64 -21.62
C MET A 434 18.60 15.46 -21.95
N LEU A 435 17.81 16.53 -21.85
CA LEU A 435 16.41 16.60 -22.29
C LEU A 435 16.25 16.56 -23.82
N GLY A 436 17.17 17.18 -24.57
CA GLY A 436 17.18 17.15 -26.04
C GLY A 436 17.36 15.74 -26.61
N LEU A 437 18.21 14.92 -25.98
CA LEU A 437 18.44 13.51 -26.37
C LEU A 437 17.27 12.59 -25.98
N LEU A 438 16.61 12.82 -24.84
CA LEU A 438 15.44 12.05 -24.39
C LEU A 438 14.22 12.26 -25.30
N ARG A 439 14.01 13.47 -25.84
CA ARG A 439 12.93 13.75 -26.80
C ARG A 439 13.16 13.13 -28.19
N ALA A 440 14.42 12.95 -28.60
CA ALA A 440 14.74 12.32 -29.88
C ALA A 440 14.44 10.82 -29.90
N VAL A 441 14.47 10.15 -28.74
CA VAL A 441 14.21 8.70 -28.60
C VAL A 441 12.71 8.37 -28.49
N THR A 442 11.88 9.29 -28.00
CA THR A 442 10.43 9.07 -27.83
C THR A 442 9.60 9.28 -29.11
N THR A 443 10.20 9.75 -30.22
CA THR A 443 9.44 10.09 -31.45
C THR A 443 9.58 9.05 -32.57
N ALA A 444 10.18 7.88 -32.32
CA ALA A 444 10.37 6.84 -33.33
C ALA A 444 9.96 5.44 -32.85
N ALA A 445 8.66 5.23 -32.61
CA ALA A 445 8.05 3.90 -32.60
C ALA A 445 6.51 4.00 -32.71
N TRP A 446 6.01 4.39 -33.88
CA TRP A 446 4.63 4.12 -34.26
C TRP A 446 4.59 2.84 -35.10
N TYR A 447 3.75 1.91 -34.66
CA TYR A 447 2.98 0.94 -35.46
C TYR A 447 3.72 -0.19 -36.21
N GLU A 448 3.62 -1.41 -35.68
CA GLU A 448 3.27 -2.63 -36.45
C GLU A 448 2.89 -3.77 -35.48
N PRO A 449 1.77 -4.50 -35.68
CA PRO A 449 1.43 -5.65 -34.85
C PRO A 449 2.03 -6.93 -35.43
N PRO A 450 2.73 -7.79 -34.65
CA PRO A 450 3.08 -9.11 -35.14
C PRO A 450 2.00 -10.13 -34.75
N GLY A 451 1.54 -10.87 -35.77
CA GLY A 451 0.46 -11.86 -35.69
C GLY A 451 0.77 -13.10 -34.86
N GLN A 452 -0.32 -13.79 -34.48
CA GLN A 452 -0.30 -15.17 -33.97
C GLN A 452 0.17 -16.16 -35.05
N PRO A 453 0.74 -17.33 -34.68
CA PRO A 453 -0.11 -18.49 -34.38
C PRO A 453 0.38 -19.40 -33.22
N GLY A 454 -0.58 -20.07 -32.56
CA GLY A 454 -0.42 -21.46 -32.14
C GLY A 454 -0.48 -21.80 -30.64
N SER A 455 -1.69 -21.89 -30.07
CA SER A 455 -2.20 -23.02 -29.25
C SER A 455 -3.43 -22.60 -28.44
N SER A 456 -4.59 -22.57 -29.10
CA SER A 456 -5.89 -22.33 -28.46
C SER A 456 -6.38 -23.58 -27.73
N LEU A 457 -6.56 -23.49 -26.42
CA LEU A 457 -7.53 -24.29 -25.66
C LEU A 457 -8.93 -23.80 -26.06
N MET A 458 -9.61 -24.53 -26.94
CA MET A 458 -11.01 -24.26 -27.28
C MET A 458 -11.93 -24.69 -26.13
N LEU A 459 -12.60 -23.71 -25.50
CA LEU A 459 -13.84 -23.93 -24.74
C LEU A 459 -14.99 -23.39 -25.59
N ARG A 460 -15.96 -24.23 -25.95
CA ARG A 460 -17.22 -23.80 -26.58
C ARG A 460 -18.28 -23.59 -25.49
N PRO A 461 -19.03 -22.47 -25.50
CA PRO A 461 -20.20 -22.32 -24.65
C PRO A 461 -21.39 -23.07 -25.27
N THR A 462 -22.05 -23.93 -24.50
CA THR A 462 -23.42 -24.38 -24.76
C THR A 462 -24.29 -24.01 -23.56
N GLY A 463 -25.48 -23.49 -23.83
CA GLY A 463 -26.33 -22.71 -22.93
C GLY A 463 -26.86 -23.39 -21.66
N THR A 464 -26.34 -24.52 -21.21
CA THR A 464 -26.69 -25.16 -19.93
C THR A 464 -25.55 -26.09 -19.46
N GLY A 465 -24.68 -25.60 -18.57
CA GLY A 465 -23.78 -26.44 -17.75
C GLY A 465 -22.39 -26.80 -18.31
N ILE A 466 -21.42 -26.99 -17.41
CA ILE A 466 -20.02 -27.34 -17.68
C ILE A 466 -19.84 -28.87 -17.47
N GLU A 467 -19.44 -29.62 -18.51
CA GLU A 467 -18.96 -31.00 -18.37
C GLU A 467 -17.45 -31.11 -18.60
N ARG A 468 -16.79 -32.00 -17.83
CA ARG A 468 -15.35 -32.28 -17.95
C ARG A 468 -15.08 -33.20 -19.13
N TRP A 469 -14.29 -32.72 -20.09
CA TRP A 469 -13.74 -33.54 -21.18
C TRP A 469 -12.70 -34.55 -20.65
N ARG A 470 -12.88 -35.85 -20.97
CA ARG A 470 -11.85 -36.88 -20.82
C ARG A 470 -11.29 -37.23 -22.20
N PRO A 471 -9.96 -37.32 -22.38
CA PRO A 471 -9.38 -37.75 -23.64
C PRO A 471 -9.58 -39.26 -23.87
N PRO A 472 -9.66 -39.74 -25.12
CA PRO A 472 -9.76 -41.16 -25.44
C PRO A 472 -8.41 -41.87 -25.20
N PRO A 473 -8.41 -43.21 -24.98
CA PRO A 473 -7.19 -43.95 -24.69
C PRO A 473 -6.27 -44.00 -25.93
N SER A 474 -4.97 -43.83 -25.70
CA SER A 474 -3.93 -43.91 -26.72
C SER A 474 -3.81 -45.32 -27.27
N ARG A 475 -3.88 -45.47 -28.60
CA ARG A 475 -3.50 -46.70 -29.32
C ARG A 475 -2.04 -47.05 -29.02
N ALA A 476 -1.81 -48.25 -28.49
CA ALA A 476 -0.49 -48.85 -28.36
C ALA A 476 0.08 -49.20 -29.75
N GLN A 477 1.37 -48.93 -29.97
CA GLN A 477 2.17 -49.53 -31.03
C GLN A 477 2.78 -50.87 -30.54
N PRO A 478 3.01 -51.85 -31.43
CA PRO A 478 3.41 -53.22 -31.08
C PRO A 478 4.93 -53.45 -31.07
N GLY A 479 5.38 -54.41 -30.23
CA GLY A 479 6.71 -55.08 -30.24
C GLY A 479 7.81 -54.29 -29.52
N ASP A 480 8.63 -54.82 -28.61
CA ASP A 480 9.13 -56.16 -28.30
C ASP A 480 9.04 -56.37 -26.76
N GLY A 481 8.77 -57.53 -26.17
CA GLY A 481 9.49 -58.80 -26.31
C GLY A 481 10.27 -59.08 -25.01
N ALA A 482 9.98 -60.25 -24.40
CA ALA A 482 10.77 -60.96 -23.38
C ALA A 482 10.54 -60.66 -21.88
N ALA A 483 9.67 -61.49 -21.28
CA ALA A 483 9.94 -62.41 -20.17
C ALA A 483 10.72 -61.93 -18.92
N ARG A 484 10.07 -61.98 -17.75
CA ARG A 484 10.19 -63.05 -16.74
C ARG A 484 9.55 -62.63 -15.41
N ASP A 485 8.85 -63.60 -14.84
CA ASP A 485 8.40 -63.83 -13.44
C ASP A 485 7.54 -62.78 -12.71
#